data_AF-A0A2H0MSL5-F1
#
_entry.id   AF-A0A2H0MSL5-F1
#
_cell.length_a   1.000
_cell.length_b   1.000
_cell.length_c   1.000
_cell.angle_alpha   90.00
_cell.angle_beta   90.00
_cell.angle_gamma   90.00
#
_symmetry.space_group_name_H-M   'P 1'
#
loop_
_entity.id
_entity.type
_entity.pdbx_description
1 polymer ?
#
loop_
_entity_poly.entity_id
_entity_poly.type
_entity_poly.pdbx_seq_one_letter_code
_entity_poly.pdbx_strand_id
1 'polypeptide(L)'
;MKKKADHLRSIETAIVELALLEDRTRAPNPIPHQYIGTIVDNTLGLLTASANSLDNGVRIVTFSDDKNWLSLMQAVHRSFFSSIHIAIEISFERILEDRNIQVENKQQIKLNKELKTFEPIDKKLEAFITKIIKGIPLNFKDKLNAVLKLTSLSNNEKKKWRKFFIGMTIVRNKVSHSNPTLTQQQQEDLKQGGLQVLVSENGNLKANPRMYKQFAEFSLNFFDLMN
;
A
#
# COMPACT_ATOMS: atom_id res chain seq x y z
N MET A 1 -16.59 -26.79 12.08
CA MET A 1 -15.24 -27.03 12.65
C MET A 1 -14.11 -26.89 11.63
N LYS A 2 -14.13 -27.61 10.50
CA LYS A 2 -13.07 -27.55 9.45
C LYS A 2 -12.69 -26.13 9.00
N LYS A 3 -13.68 -25.28 8.71
CA LYS A 3 -13.47 -23.88 8.26
C LYS A 3 -12.74 -23.00 9.29
N LYS A 4 -13.01 -23.19 10.59
CA LYS A 4 -12.31 -22.45 11.67
C LYS A 4 -10.83 -22.84 11.73
N ALA A 5 -10.54 -24.15 11.67
CA ALA A 5 -9.16 -24.64 11.64
C ALA A 5 -8.38 -24.14 10.40
N ASP A 6 -9.05 -24.04 9.25
CA ASP A 6 -8.45 -23.48 8.04
C ASP A 6 -8.13 -21.98 8.18
N HIS A 7 -9.03 -21.20 8.80
CA HIS A 7 -8.79 -19.78 9.09
C HIS A 7 -7.65 -19.56 10.08
N LEU A 8 -7.63 -20.33 11.17
CA LEU A 8 -6.57 -20.26 12.18
C LEU A 8 -5.21 -20.57 11.56
N ARG A 9 -5.09 -21.69 10.85
CA ARG A 9 -3.86 -22.09 10.15
C ARG A 9 -3.37 -21.02 9.17
N SER A 10 -4.29 -20.36 8.46
CA SER A 10 -3.94 -19.26 7.54
C SER A 10 -3.35 -18.05 8.28
N ILE A 11 -3.91 -17.69 9.44
CA ILE A 11 -3.37 -16.63 10.30
C ILE A 11 -2.00 -17.02 10.86
N GLU A 12 -1.88 -18.21 11.45
CA GLU A 12 -0.63 -18.69 12.05
C GLU A 12 0.49 -18.72 11.00
N THR A 13 0.18 -19.19 9.79
CA THR A 13 1.12 -19.15 8.66
C THR A 13 1.55 -17.72 8.36
N ALA A 14 0.60 -16.77 8.28
CA ALA A 14 0.91 -15.38 8.01
C ALA A 14 1.73 -14.72 9.13
N ILE A 15 1.48 -15.07 10.40
CA ILE A 15 2.25 -14.60 11.55
C ILE A 15 3.70 -15.07 11.43
N VAL A 16 3.93 -16.36 11.20
CA VAL A 16 5.28 -16.91 11.01
C VAL A 16 5.96 -16.27 9.79
N GLU A 17 5.25 -16.16 8.68
CA GLU A 17 5.76 -15.54 7.44
C GLU A 17 6.18 -14.08 7.64
N LEU A 18 5.44 -13.31 8.44
CA LEU A 18 5.73 -11.91 8.75
C LEU A 18 6.87 -11.76 9.76
N ALA A 19 6.94 -12.62 10.78
CA ALA A 19 8.02 -12.60 11.77
C ALA A 19 9.41 -12.79 11.15
N LEU A 20 9.49 -13.54 10.03
CA LEU A 20 10.74 -13.71 9.27
C LEU A 20 11.27 -12.39 8.64
N LEU A 21 10.50 -11.30 8.67
CA LEU A 21 10.92 -9.99 8.17
C LEU A 21 11.53 -9.09 9.26
N GLU A 22 11.52 -9.50 10.54
CA GLU A 22 11.97 -8.67 11.67
C GLU A 22 13.43 -8.19 11.49
N ASP A 23 14.34 -9.09 11.12
CA ASP A 23 15.77 -8.78 10.97
C ASP A 23 16.05 -7.73 9.88
N ARG A 24 15.20 -7.64 8.86
CA ARG A 24 15.32 -6.67 7.76
C ARG A 24 14.70 -5.32 8.09
N THR A 25 13.89 -5.23 9.15
CA THR A 25 13.07 -4.06 9.44
C THR A 25 13.42 -3.38 10.77
N ARG A 26 14.10 -4.06 11.69
CA ARG A 26 14.56 -3.43 12.94
C ARG A 26 15.76 -2.50 12.71
N ALA A 27 15.93 -1.50 13.59
CA ALA A 27 17.18 -0.74 13.67
C ALA A 27 18.39 -1.70 13.82
N PRO A 28 19.55 -1.40 13.20
CA PRO A 28 19.93 -0.14 12.55
C PRO A 28 19.63 -0.06 11.03
N ASN A 29 18.72 -0.88 10.49
CA ASN A 29 18.38 -0.84 9.06
C ASN A 29 17.87 0.56 8.62
N PRO A 30 17.90 0.90 7.33
CA PRO A 30 17.44 2.20 6.83
C PRO A 30 16.00 2.54 7.24
N ILE A 31 15.71 3.84 7.43
CA ILE A 31 14.40 4.33 7.86
C ILE A 31 13.23 3.79 7.01
N PRO A 32 13.31 3.71 5.66
CA PRO A 32 12.26 3.08 4.86
C PRO A 32 11.90 1.66 5.29
N HIS A 33 12.89 0.84 5.66
CA HIS A 33 12.69 -0.52 6.15
C HIS A 33 12.03 -0.53 7.53
N GLN A 34 12.44 0.38 8.41
CA GLN A 34 11.84 0.53 9.75
C GLN A 34 10.36 0.90 9.70
N TYR A 35 9.95 1.74 8.76
CA TYR A 35 8.52 2.04 8.56
C TYR A 35 7.74 0.80 8.14
N ILE A 36 8.28 -0.04 7.26
CA ILE A 36 7.65 -1.33 6.91
C ILE A 36 7.58 -2.25 8.13
N GLY A 37 8.64 -2.32 8.94
CA GLY A 37 8.66 -3.07 10.20
C GLY A 37 7.54 -2.69 11.14
N THR A 38 7.31 -1.40 11.33
CA THR A 38 6.20 -0.90 12.16
C THR A 38 4.84 -1.39 11.66
N ILE A 39 4.64 -1.51 10.33
CA ILE A 39 3.40 -2.04 9.76
C ILE A 39 3.30 -3.55 9.97
N VAL A 40 4.42 -4.27 9.83
CA VAL A 40 4.51 -5.71 10.09
C VAL A 40 4.14 -6.00 11.55
N ASP A 41 4.76 -5.31 12.51
CA ASP A 41 4.51 -5.47 13.95
C ASP A 41 3.05 -5.21 14.33
N ASN A 42 2.47 -4.12 13.82
CA ASN A 42 1.06 -3.81 14.03
C ASN A 42 0.16 -4.93 13.47
N THR A 43 0.50 -5.45 12.29
CA THR A 43 -0.27 -6.53 11.64
C THR A 43 -0.17 -7.84 12.41
N LEU A 44 1.00 -8.17 12.95
CA LEU A 44 1.20 -9.30 13.85
C LEU A 44 0.28 -9.19 15.09
N GLY A 45 0.20 -8.00 15.71
CA GLY A 45 -0.71 -7.75 16.83
C GLY A 45 -2.18 -7.98 16.47
N LEU A 46 -2.64 -7.43 15.33
CA LEU A 46 -4.02 -7.59 14.85
C LEU A 46 -4.37 -9.04 14.49
N LEU A 47 -3.42 -9.76 13.88
CA LEU A 47 -3.57 -11.18 13.55
C LEU A 47 -3.61 -12.04 14.81
N THR A 48 -2.78 -11.76 15.81
CA THR A 48 -2.77 -12.46 17.10
C THR A 48 -4.12 -12.32 17.80
N ALA A 49 -4.69 -11.11 17.83
CA ALA A 49 -6.03 -10.90 18.38
C ALA A 49 -7.11 -11.73 17.64
N SER A 50 -6.98 -11.85 16.31
CA SER A 50 -7.89 -12.63 15.47
C SER A 50 -7.74 -14.14 15.69
N ALA A 51 -6.52 -14.65 15.81
CA ALA A 51 -6.23 -16.05 16.13
C ALA A 51 -6.76 -16.43 17.52
N ASN A 52 -6.50 -15.61 18.53
CA ASN A 52 -6.99 -15.80 19.90
C ASN A 52 -8.52 -15.93 19.96
N SER A 53 -9.23 -15.20 19.09
CA SER A 53 -10.70 -15.25 19.03
C SER A 53 -11.24 -16.52 18.35
N LEU A 54 -10.45 -17.16 17.48
CA LEU A 54 -10.83 -18.38 16.76
C LEU A 54 -10.59 -19.66 17.55
N ASP A 55 -9.63 -19.65 18.47
CA ASP A 55 -9.27 -20.80 19.31
C ASP A 55 -10.19 -20.95 20.55
N ASN A 56 -11.39 -20.33 20.52
CA ASN A 56 -12.31 -20.23 21.66
C ASN A 56 -11.60 -19.81 22.95
N GLY A 57 -10.57 -18.96 22.83
CA GLY A 57 -9.62 -18.73 23.91
C GLY A 57 -10.31 -18.33 25.20
N VAL A 58 -9.67 -18.66 26.31
CA VAL A 58 -10.01 -18.41 27.72
C VAL A 58 -10.31 -16.91 28.06
N ARG A 59 -10.55 -16.01 27.09
CA ARG A 59 -10.81 -14.58 27.28
C ARG A 59 -11.84 -13.99 26.29
N ILE A 60 -12.97 -13.54 26.85
CA ILE A 60 -13.94 -12.46 26.52
C ILE A 60 -14.42 -12.24 25.06
N VAL A 61 -13.60 -12.35 24.01
CA VAL A 61 -14.03 -12.04 22.63
C VAL A 61 -14.46 -13.31 21.91
N THR A 62 -15.77 -13.50 21.79
CA THR A 62 -16.39 -14.64 21.09
C THR A 62 -17.10 -14.19 19.82
N PHE A 63 -16.95 -14.93 18.73
CA PHE A 63 -17.74 -14.74 17.51
C PHE A 63 -18.67 -15.93 17.28
N SER A 64 -19.97 -15.62 17.10
CA SER A 64 -21.03 -16.60 16.88
C SER A 64 -21.24 -17.00 15.40
N ASP A 65 -20.72 -16.22 14.44
CA ASP A 65 -21.00 -16.33 12.98
C ASP A 65 -19.75 -16.00 12.13
N ASP A 66 -19.60 -16.68 10.99
CA ASP A 66 -18.66 -16.42 9.89
C ASP A 66 -18.67 -14.97 9.37
N LYS A 67 -19.82 -14.27 9.44
CA LYS A 67 -19.92 -12.85 9.04
C LYS A 67 -19.02 -11.96 9.89
N ASN A 68 -18.96 -12.20 11.20
CA ASN A 68 -18.12 -11.41 12.10
C ASN A 68 -16.63 -11.63 11.81
N TRP A 69 -16.26 -12.87 11.45
CA TRP A 69 -14.92 -13.20 10.99
C TRP A 69 -14.54 -12.42 9.72
N LEU A 70 -15.42 -12.37 8.72
CA LEU A 70 -15.18 -11.60 7.49
C LEU A 70 -14.99 -10.11 7.80
N SER A 71 -15.82 -9.53 8.68
CA SER A 71 -15.69 -8.13 9.09
C SER A 71 -14.39 -7.85 9.84
N LEU A 72 -13.97 -8.75 10.73
CA LEU A 72 -12.70 -8.65 11.44
C LEU A 72 -11.53 -8.68 10.45
N MET A 73 -11.48 -9.66 9.55
CA MET A 73 -10.41 -9.75 8.57
C MET A 73 -10.40 -8.58 7.60
N GLN A 74 -11.56 -8.06 7.21
CA GLN A 74 -11.63 -6.81 6.45
C GLN A 74 -10.97 -5.64 7.20
N ALA A 75 -11.15 -5.55 8.52
CA ALA A 75 -10.47 -4.53 9.32
C ALA A 75 -8.95 -4.73 9.32
N VAL A 76 -8.46 -5.97 9.49
CA VAL A 76 -7.03 -6.29 9.41
C VAL A 76 -6.45 -5.96 8.03
N HIS A 77 -7.13 -6.36 6.95
CA HIS A 77 -6.74 -6.03 5.58
C HIS A 77 -6.68 -4.52 5.34
N ARG A 78 -7.72 -3.77 5.75
CA ARG A 78 -7.75 -2.30 5.62
C ARG A 78 -6.59 -1.63 6.36
N SER A 79 -6.32 -2.09 7.59
CA SER A 79 -5.22 -1.59 8.40
C SER A 79 -3.89 -1.82 7.66
N PHE A 80 -3.56 -3.07 7.32
CA PHE A 80 -2.30 -3.39 6.66
C PHE A 80 -2.12 -2.64 5.33
N PHE A 81 -3.07 -2.75 4.39
CA PHE A 81 -2.89 -2.20 3.04
C PHE A 81 -2.90 -0.67 3.01
N SER A 82 -3.61 -0.01 3.93
CA SER A 82 -3.54 1.44 4.05
C SER A 82 -2.23 1.88 4.69
N SER A 83 -1.85 1.24 5.81
CA SER A 83 -0.64 1.61 6.54
C SER A 83 0.63 1.36 5.74
N ILE A 84 0.73 0.25 5.00
CA ILE A 84 1.90 -0.02 4.16
C ILE A 84 1.99 0.97 2.99
N HIS A 85 0.86 1.34 2.38
CA HIS A 85 0.84 2.33 1.30
C HIS A 85 1.32 3.69 1.78
N ILE A 86 0.85 4.13 2.96
CA ILE A 86 1.30 5.37 3.61
C ILE A 86 2.78 5.30 3.99
N ALA A 87 3.22 4.20 4.59
CA ALA A 87 4.63 4.00 4.97
C ALA A 87 5.55 4.13 3.76
N ILE A 88 5.18 3.52 2.62
CA ILE A 88 5.93 3.63 1.36
C ILE A 88 5.95 5.07 0.84
N GLU A 89 4.82 5.77 0.92
CA GLU A 89 4.74 7.17 0.49
C GLU A 89 5.67 8.07 1.29
N ILE A 90 5.68 7.92 2.63
CA ILE A 90 6.60 8.63 3.53
C ILE A 90 8.05 8.23 3.24
N SER A 91 8.32 6.95 2.98
CA SER A 91 9.66 6.50 2.57
C SER A 91 10.13 7.16 1.28
N PHE A 92 9.24 7.35 0.30
CA PHE A 92 9.58 8.06 -0.94
C PHE A 92 9.90 9.52 -0.67
N GLU A 93 9.09 10.21 0.13
CA GLU A 93 9.36 11.60 0.54
C GLU A 93 10.73 11.70 1.20
N ARG A 94 11.03 10.80 2.14
CA ARG A 94 12.30 10.80 2.84
C ARG A 94 13.49 10.59 1.91
N ILE A 95 13.41 9.63 0.99
CA ILE A 95 14.46 9.38 0.00
C ILE A 95 14.69 10.62 -0.89
N LEU A 96 13.61 11.31 -1.28
CA LEU A 96 13.71 12.52 -2.10
C LEU A 96 14.31 13.69 -1.33
N GLU A 97 13.92 13.85 -0.06
CA GLU A 97 14.48 14.85 0.87
C GLU A 97 15.97 14.62 1.11
N ASP A 98 16.37 13.41 1.49
CA ASP A 98 17.76 13.05 1.79
C ASP A 98 18.67 13.24 0.56
N ARG A 99 18.11 13.19 -0.66
CA ARG A 99 18.83 13.43 -1.92
C ARG A 99 18.62 14.82 -2.52
N ASN A 100 17.93 15.73 -1.83
CA ASN A 100 17.61 17.08 -2.29
C ASN A 100 16.91 17.12 -3.67
N ILE A 101 16.03 16.16 -3.95
CA ILE A 101 15.32 16.05 -5.22
C ILE A 101 13.98 16.79 -5.14
N GLN A 102 13.87 17.88 -5.88
CA GLN A 102 12.60 18.58 -6.05
C GLN A 102 11.73 17.85 -7.08
N VAL A 103 10.51 17.46 -6.68
CA VAL A 103 9.56 16.77 -7.56
C VAL A 103 8.54 17.76 -8.08
N GLU A 104 8.44 17.84 -9.40
CA GLU A 104 7.40 18.62 -10.06
C GLU A 104 6.03 17.96 -9.87
N ASN A 105 5.06 18.73 -9.36
CA ASN A 105 3.68 18.29 -9.29
C ASN A 105 3.01 18.44 -10.65
N LYS A 106 2.75 17.31 -11.35
CA LYS A 106 2.18 17.34 -12.70
C LYS A 106 0.78 17.93 -12.74
N GLN A 107 0.00 17.76 -11.66
CA GLN A 107 -1.32 18.38 -11.55
C GLN A 107 -1.20 19.90 -11.45
N GLN A 108 -0.24 20.40 -10.66
CA GLN A 108 0.03 21.84 -10.60
C GLN A 108 0.47 22.39 -11.96
N ILE A 109 1.34 21.69 -12.70
CA ILE A 109 1.75 22.10 -14.05
C ILE A 109 0.54 22.19 -14.98
N LYS A 110 -0.35 21.18 -14.95
CA LYS A 110 -1.56 21.17 -15.77
C LYS A 110 -2.48 22.36 -15.42
N LEU A 111 -2.77 22.57 -14.14
CA LEU A 111 -3.63 23.65 -13.68
C LEU A 111 -3.04 25.03 -14.00
N ASN A 112 -1.72 25.21 -13.85
CA ASN A 112 -1.05 26.45 -14.23
C ASN A 112 -1.14 26.73 -15.73
N LYS A 113 -1.07 25.68 -16.58
CA LYS A 113 -1.27 25.83 -18.03
C LYS A 113 -2.71 26.21 -18.36
N GLU A 114 -3.68 25.55 -17.74
CA GLU A 114 -5.10 25.87 -17.91
C GLU A 114 -5.42 27.29 -17.45
N LEU A 115 -4.88 27.73 -16.31
CA LEU A 115 -5.07 29.09 -15.79
C LEU A 115 -4.63 30.17 -16.79
N LYS A 116 -3.49 29.96 -17.47
CA LYS A 116 -3.00 30.87 -18.52
C LYS A 116 -3.91 30.98 -19.74
N THR A 117 -4.83 30.03 -19.95
CA THR A 117 -5.79 30.07 -21.08
C THR A 117 -7.02 30.94 -20.81
N PHE A 118 -7.25 31.35 -19.56
CA PHE A 118 -8.43 32.15 -19.17
C PHE A 118 -8.16 33.66 -19.11
N GLU A 119 -7.12 34.17 -19.78
CA GLU A 119 -6.80 35.60 -19.74
C GLU A 119 -7.88 36.49 -20.40
N PRO A 120 -8.16 37.69 -19.84
CA PRO A 120 -7.54 38.29 -18.65
C PRO A 120 -8.25 37.91 -17.34
N ILE A 121 -7.48 37.39 -16.37
CA ILE A 121 -7.94 37.14 -14.99
C ILE A 121 -7.49 38.30 -14.10
N ASP A 122 -8.34 38.71 -13.15
CA ASP A 122 -7.96 39.65 -12.10
C ASP A 122 -6.72 39.15 -11.31
N LYS A 123 -5.74 40.04 -11.07
CA LYS A 123 -4.47 39.68 -10.41
C LYS A 123 -4.65 39.14 -8.98
N LYS A 124 -5.67 39.59 -8.23
CA LYS A 124 -5.95 39.05 -6.89
C LYS A 124 -6.49 37.63 -6.99
N LEU A 125 -7.37 37.38 -7.95
CA LEU A 125 -7.88 36.05 -8.24
C LEU A 125 -6.76 35.10 -8.72
N GLU A 126 -5.87 35.56 -9.60
CA GLU A 126 -4.69 34.79 -10.04
C GLU A 126 -3.78 34.41 -8.86
N ALA A 127 -3.49 35.35 -7.96
CA ALA A 127 -2.68 35.09 -6.77
C ALA A 127 -3.34 34.08 -5.82
N PHE A 128 -4.65 34.18 -5.63
CA PHE A 128 -5.43 33.24 -4.82
C PHE A 128 -5.40 31.83 -5.41
N ILE A 129 -5.65 31.69 -6.72
CA ILE A 129 -5.62 30.40 -7.42
C ILE A 129 -4.21 29.81 -7.36
N THR A 130 -3.17 30.61 -7.58
CA THR A 130 -1.77 30.16 -7.48
C THR A 130 -1.44 29.63 -6.08
N LYS A 131 -1.94 30.28 -5.02
CA LYS A 131 -1.78 29.79 -3.65
C LYS A 131 -2.47 28.43 -3.46
N ILE A 132 -3.68 28.24 -3.99
CA ILE A 132 -4.38 26.95 -3.95
C ILE A 132 -3.58 25.88 -4.70
N ILE A 133 -3.12 26.17 -5.91
CA ILE A 133 -2.34 25.25 -6.73
C ILE A 133 -1.06 24.82 -6.00
N LYS A 134 -0.32 25.77 -5.42
CA LYS A 134 0.89 25.47 -4.62
C LYS A 134 0.61 24.59 -3.39
N GLY A 135 -0.59 24.65 -2.84
CA GLY A 135 -1.02 23.81 -1.72
C GLY A 135 -1.39 22.38 -2.09
N ILE A 136 -1.45 22.02 -3.39
CA ILE A 136 -1.79 20.66 -3.82
C ILE A 136 -0.60 19.73 -3.47
N PRO A 137 -0.81 18.69 -2.63
CA PRO A 137 0.27 17.78 -2.29
C PRO A 137 0.73 16.97 -3.51
N LEU A 138 1.99 16.56 -3.49
CA LEU A 138 2.51 15.61 -4.49
C LEU A 138 1.74 14.30 -4.39
N ASN A 139 1.23 13.80 -5.51
CA ASN A 139 0.58 12.50 -5.52
C ASN A 139 1.62 11.38 -5.46
N PHE A 140 1.18 10.21 -4.97
CA PHE A 140 1.99 9.00 -4.86
C PHE A 140 2.73 8.63 -6.17
N LYS A 141 2.07 8.80 -7.32
CA LYS A 141 2.63 8.44 -8.63
C LYS A 141 3.80 9.35 -9.03
N ASP A 142 3.72 10.64 -8.71
CA ASP A 142 4.79 11.60 -8.99
C ASP A 142 6.01 11.31 -8.10
N LYS A 143 5.79 11.04 -6.81
CA LYS A 143 6.85 10.59 -5.87
C LYS A 143 7.52 9.30 -6.35
N LEU A 144 6.73 8.27 -6.67
CA LEU A 144 7.24 7.00 -7.19
C LEU A 144 8.10 7.20 -8.45
N ASN A 145 7.63 8.03 -9.39
CA ASN A 145 8.38 8.25 -10.63
C ASN A 145 9.68 9.02 -10.39
N ALA A 146 9.71 9.94 -9.43
CA ALA A 146 10.93 10.62 -9.04
C ALA A 146 11.92 9.64 -8.40
N VAL A 147 11.45 8.83 -7.44
CA VAL A 147 12.27 7.80 -6.78
C VAL A 147 12.81 6.77 -7.78
N LEU A 148 12.00 6.30 -8.74
CA LEU A 148 12.47 5.40 -9.80
C LEU A 148 13.49 6.03 -10.75
N LYS A 149 13.58 7.36 -10.87
CA LYS A 149 14.64 7.99 -11.67
C LYS A 149 16.00 7.91 -10.98
N LEU A 150 16.02 7.73 -9.66
CA LEU A 150 17.24 7.63 -8.86
C LEU A 150 17.90 6.25 -8.94
N THR A 151 17.19 5.23 -9.45
CA THR A 151 17.73 3.88 -9.59
C THR A 151 18.41 3.65 -10.93
N SER A 152 19.39 2.75 -10.93
CA SER A 152 20.08 2.22 -12.12
C SER A 152 19.26 1.18 -12.91
N LEU A 153 18.03 0.88 -12.47
CA LEU A 153 17.17 -0.12 -13.09
C LEU A 153 16.89 0.17 -14.58
N SER A 154 16.75 -0.89 -15.35
CA SER A 154 16.28 -0.79 -16.73
C SER A 154 14.85 -0.24 -16.80
N ASN A 155 14.47 0.30 -17.96
CA ASN A 155 13.11 0.78 -18.18
C ASN A 155 12.04 -0.31 -17.95
N ASN A 156 12.38 -1.56 -18.25
CA ASN A 156 11.48 -2.69 -18.08
C ASN A 156 11.27 -3.03 -16.60
N GLU A 157 12.33 -3.00 -15.79
CA GLU A 157 12.24 -3.17 -14.34
C GLU A 157 11.49 -2.01 -13.67
N LYS A 158 11.77 -0.77 -14.07
CA LYS A 158 11.01 0.41 -13.62
C LYS A 158 9.53 0.27 -13.97
N LYS A 159 9.17 -0.31 -15.13
CA LYS A 159 7.77 -0.59 -15.51
C LYS A 159 7.15 -1.64 -14.58
N LYS A 160 7.86 -2.71 -14.22
CA LYS A 160 7.38 -3.73 -13.27
C LYS A 160 7.09 -3.12 -11.89
N TRP A 161 8.01 -2.31 -11.35
CA TRP A 161 7.80 -1.64 -10.06
C TRP A 161 6.61 -0.67 -10.09
N ARG A 162 6.44 0.09 -11.18
CA ARG A 162 5.23 0.92 -11.35
C ARG A 162 3.97 0.08 -11.28
N LYS A 163 3.94 -1.08 -11.95
CA LYS A 163 2.76 -1.97 -11.93
C LYS A 163 2.52 -2.58 -10.55
N PHE A 164 3.57 -2.96 -9.82
CA PHE A 164 3.45 -3.40 -8.43
C PHE A 164 2.78 -2.33 -7.55
N PHE A 165 3.31 -1.11 -7.51
CA PHE A 165 2.77 -0.05 -6.66
C PHE A 165 1.38 0.48 -7.11
N ILE A 166 1.10 0.47 -8.42
CA ILE A 166 -0.28 0.69 -8.92
C ILE A 166 -1.20 -0.40 -8.39
N GLY A 167 -0.77 -1.67 -8.46
CA GLY A 167 -1.47 -2.80 -7.88
C GLY A 167 -1.74 -2.62 -6.39
N MET A 168 -0.76 -2.17 -5.61
CA MET A 168 -0.95 -1.86 -4.19
C MET A 168 -2.05 -0.81 -3.96
N THR A 169 -2.06 0.25 -4.78
CA THR A 169 -3.09 1.31 -4.71
C THR A 169 -4.48 0.75 -5.03
N ILE A 170 -4.59 -0.12 -6.04
CA ILE A 170 -5.84 -0.83 -6.39
C ILE A 170 -6.32 -1.65 -5.20
N VAL A 171 -5.43 -2.46 -4.60
CA VAL A 171 -5.76 -3.34 -3.47
C VAL A 171 -6.22 -2.51 -2.28
N ARG A 172 -5.46 -1.49 -1.87
CA ARG A 172 -5.83 -0.56 -0.80
C ARG A 172 -7.24 -0.01 -0.99
N ASN A 173 -7.53 0.51 -2.17
CA ASN A 173 -8.84 1.10 -2.46
C ASN A 173 -9.95 0.04 -2.39
N LYS A 174 -9.72 -1.13 -2.98
CA LYS A 174 -10.72 -2.21 -3.03
C LYS A 174 -10.96 -2.87 -1.67
N VAL A 175 -9.97 -2.95 -0.78
CA VAL A 175 -10.21 -3.42 0.60
C VAL A 175 -10.89 -2.36 1.47
N SER A 176 -10.72 -1.07 1.12
CA SER A 176 -11.32 0.05 1.86
C SER A 176 -12.80 0.26 1.53
N HIS A 177 -13.25 -0.23 0.37
CA HIS A 177 -14.63 -0.11 -0.09
C HIS A 177 -15.36 -1.46 -0.05
N SER A 178 -16.68 -1.44 0.10
CA SER A 178 -17.49 -2.67 0.12
C SER A 178 -17.59 -3.39 -1.23
N ASN A 179 -17.10 -2.79 -2.33
CA ASN A 179 -17.15 -3.36 -3.67
C ASN A 179 -15.79 -3.96 -4.09
N PRO A 180 -15.65 -5.30 -4.11
CA PRO A 180 -14.41 -5.98 -4.48
C PRO A 180 -14.22 -6.11 -6.00
N THR A 181 -15.20 -5.75 -6.85
CA THR A 181 -15.13 -5.97 -8.30
C THR A 181 -14.03 -5.16 -8.97
N LEU A 182 -13.19 -5.83 -9.75
CA LEU A 182 -12.08 -5.21 -10.46
C LEU A 182 -12.47 -4.94 -11.92
N THR A 183 -12.11 -3.76 -12.43
CA THR A 183 -12.19 -3.51 -13.87
C THR A 183 -11.16 -4.35 -14.62
N GLN A 184 -11.35 -4.58 -15.91
CA GLN A 184 -10.39 -5.34 -16.74
C GLN A 184 -8.97 -4.75 -16.64
N GLN A 185 -8.84 -3.42 -16.72
CA GLN A 185 -7.55 -2.74 -16.57
C GLN A 185 -6.91 -2.98 -15.19
N GLN A 186 -7.71 -3.01 -14.12
CA GLN A 186 -7.21 -3.29 -12.77
C GLN A 186 -6.70 -4.73 -12.65
N GLN A 187 -7.39 -5.69 -13.25
CA GLN A 187 -6.96 -7.09 -13.28
C GLN A 187 -5.62 -7.23 -14.03
N GLU A 188 -5.48 -6.56 -15.18
CA GLU A 188 -4.24 -6.54 -15.94
C GLU A 188 -3.09 -5.89 -15.17
N ASP A 189 -3.35 -4.77 -14.48
CA ASP A 189 -2.34 -4.08 -13.67
C ASP A 189 -1.87 -4.94 -12.50
N LEU A 190 -2.78 -5.63 -11.81
CA LEU A 190 -2.44 -6.58 -10.75
C LEU A 190 -1.61 -7.74 -11.29
N LYS A 191 -1.99 -8.31 -12.44
CA LYS A 191 -1.23 -9.39 -13.07
C LYS A 191 0.18 -8.96 -13.45
N GLN A 192 0.33 -7.80 -14.08
CA GLN A 192 1.64 -7.26 -14.47
C GLN A 192 2.49 -6.85 -13.26
N GLY A 193 1.87 -6.52 -12.13
CA GLY A 193 2.53 -6.23 -10.87
C GLY A 193 2.91 -7.46 -10.04
N GLY A 194 2.66 -8.69 -10.53
CA GLY A 194 2.93 -9.93 -9.79
C GLY A 194 1.90 -10.23 -8.68
N LEU A 195 0.73 -9.59 -8.73
CA LEU A 195 -0.34 -9.70 -7.76
C LEU A 195 -1.55 -10.48 -8.29
N GLN A 196 -1.35 -11.32 -9.31
CA GLN A 196 -2.42 -12.10 -9.97
C GLN A 196 -3.19 -13.01 -9.01
N VAL A 197 -2.54 -13.47 -7.93
CA VAL A 197 -3.14 -14.31 -6.89
C VAL A 197 -4.28 -13.62 -6.13
N LEU A 198 -4.38 -12.29 -6.24
CA LEU A 198 -5.46 -11.49 -5.66
C LEU A 198 -6.69 -11.39 -6.57
N VAL A 199 -6.63 -11.86 -7.81
CA VAL A 199 -7.73 -11.81 -8.77
C VAL A 199 -8.42 -13.16 -8.77
N SER A 200 -9.69 -13.20 -8.35
CA SER A 200 -10.51 -14.41 -8.45
C SER A 200 -10.99 -14.64 -9.89
N GLU A 201 -11.47 -15.86 -10.16
CA GLU A 201 -11.99 -16.26 -11.48
C GLU A 201 -13.14 -15.37 -11.98
N ASN A 202 -13.94 -14.83 -11.06
CA ASN A 202 -15.03 -13.89 -11.39
C ASN A 202 -14.58 -12.41 -11.44
N GLY A 203 -13.28 -12.13 -11.43
CA GLY A 203 -12.75 -10.77 -11.54
C GLY A 203 -12.91 -9.90 -10.28
N ASN A 204 -13.10 -10.50 -9.10
CA ASN A 204 -13.12 -9.79 -7.83
C ASN A 204 -11.75 -9.81 -7.14
N LEU A 205 -11.52 -8.84 -6.26
CA LEU A 205 -10.39 -8.87 -5.35
C LEU A 205 -10.61 -9.92 -4.26
N LYS A 206 -9.64 -10.82 -4.09
CA LYS A 206 -9.59 -11.83 -3.02
C LYS A 206 -8.38 -11.60 -2.11
N ALA A 207 -8.54 -10.72 -1.13
CA ALA A 207 -7.52 -10.51 -0.10
C ALA A 207 -7.42 -11.73 0.84
N ASN A 208 -6.21 -12.03 1.30
CA ASN A 208 -5.96 -13.07 2.28
C ASN A 208 -4.71 -12.72 3.12
N PRO A 209 -4.57 -13.28 4.34
CA PRO A 209 -3.46 -12.94 5.24
C PRO A 209 -2.05 -13.20 4.67
N ARG A 210 -1.89 -14.21 3.81
CA ARG A 210 -0.58 -14.57 3.26
C ARG A 210 0.00 -13.51 2.32
N MET A 211 -0.84 -12.58 1.88
CA MET A 211 -0.42 -11.48 1.01
C MET A 211 0.40 -10.42 1.75
N TYR A 212 0.31 -10.36 3.08
CA TYR A 212 1.02 -9.35 3.86
C TYR A 212 2.53 -9.48 3.70
N LYS A 213 3.06 -10.70 3.81
CA LYS A 213 4.48 -10.96 3.57
C LYS A 213 4.88 -10.52 2.17
N GLN A 214 4.14 -10.94 1.14
CA GLN A 214 4.50 -10.60 -0.25
C GLN A 214 4.60 -9.07 -0.46
N PHE A 215 3.65 -8.31 0.07
CA PHE A 215 3.65 -6.84 -0.04
C PHE A 215 4.81 -6.20 0.72
N ALA A 216 5.04 -6.64 1.96
CA ALA A 216 6.14 -6.14 2.79
C ALA A 216 7.49 -6.48 2.15
N GLU A 217 7.71 -7.74 1.78
CA GLU A 217 8.94 -8.23 1.17
C GLU A 217 9.24 -7.54 -0.17
N PHE A 218 8.25 -7.36 -1.04
CA PHE A 218 8.48 -6.66 -2.31
C PHE A 218 8.80 -5.18 -2.08
N SER A 219 8.19 -4.55 -1.07
CA SER A 219 8.49 -3.17 -0.71
C SER A 219 9.91 -3.04 -0.14
N LEU A 220 10.33 -3.96 0.71
CA LEU A 220 11.70 -4.02 1.24
C LEU A 220 12.71 -4.26 0.12
N ASN A 221 12.43 -5.21 -0.78
CA ASN A 221 13.29 -5.47 -1.95
C ASN A 221 13.40 -4.24 -2.85
N PHE A 222 12.35 -3.42 -2.97
CA PHE A 222 12.43 -2.16 -3.69
C PHE A 222 13.36 -1.16 -3.00
N PHE A 223 13.27 -1.03 -1.68
CA PHE A 223 14.13 -0.14 -0.91
C PHE A 223 15.59 -0.61 -0.85
N ASP A 224 15.85 -1.91 -0.92
CA ASP A 224 17.21 -2.44 -1.06
C ASP A 224 17.91 -1.96 -2.34
N LEU A 225 17.14 -1.66 -3.40
CA LEU A 225 17.67 -1.12 -4.66
C LEU A 225 18.00 0.38 -4.57
N MET A 226 17.70 1.02 -3.43
CA MET A 226 17.88 2.46 -3.19
C MET A 226 19.06 2.80 -2.28
N ASN A 227 19.60 1.80 -1.58
CA ASN A 227 20.82 1.92 -0.79
C ASN A 227 22.05 1.68 -1.68
#